data_AF-A0A6P9A6R1-F1
#
_entry.id   AF-A0A6P9A6R1-F1
#
_cell.length_a   1.000
_cell.length_b   1.000
_cell.length_c   1.000
_cell.angle_alpha   90.00
_cell.angle_beta   90.00
_cell.angle_gamma   90.00
#
_symmetry.space_group_name_H-M   'P 1'
#
loop_
_entity.id
_entity.type
_entity.pdbx_description
1 polymer ?
#
loop_
_entity_poly.entity_id
_entity_poly.type
_entity_poly.pdbx_seq_one_letter_code
_entity_poly.pdbx_strand_id
1 'polypeptide(L)'
;MYVFDRANKIMMCRVCDCRVAWERKSVVDLHCDSNAHKQKKEKDKQDRANKRQASVADSFERAKKAKIDREVFVKSTVHAFVKANIPLHKLDHPEMRKWLKNYMPGSGDLPGSAWLRSHYLPKIKADYDEELKETLKGRKVVVLTDETTNRKGDPA
;
A
#
# COMPACT_ATOMS: atom_id res chain seq x y z
N MET A 1 -22.60 22.58 -19.20
CA MET A 1 -21.84 23.20 -20.31
C MET A 1 -22.59 22.90 -21.58
N TYR A 2 -22.99 23.92 -22.33
CA TYR A 2 -23.71 23.78 -23.60
C TYR A 2 -22.75 23.84 -24.78
N VAL A 3 -23.08 23.13 -25.85
CA VAL A 3 -22.44 23.31 -27.16
C VAL A 3 -23.51 23.81 -28.10
N PHE A 4 -23.25 24.95 -28.74
CA PHE A 4 -24.13 25.49 -29.76
C PHE A 4 -23.49 25.30 -31.13
N ASP A 5 -24.16 24.53 -31.98
CA ASP A 5 -23.81 24.42 -33.39
C ASP A 5 -24.46 25.58 -34.16
N ARG A 6 -23.62 26.48 -34.68
CA ARG A 6 -24.08 27.66 -35.44
C ARG A 6 -24.63 27.30 -36.82
N ALA A 7 -24.13 26.25 -37.47
CA ALA A 7 -24.56 25.86 -38.80
C ALA A 7 -25.95 25.21 -38.74
N ASN A 8 -26.14 24.31 -37.78
CA ASN A 8 -27.39 23.58 -37.62
C ASN A 8 -28.40 24.26 -36.69
N LYS A 9 -28.00 25.35 -36.01
CA LYS A 9 -28.80 26.07 -35.00
C LYS A 9 -29.35 25.14 -33.92
N ILE A 10 -28.48 24.32 -33.33
CA ILE A 10 -28.82 23.34 -32.29
C ILE A 10 -28.00 23.61 -31.03
N MET A 11 -28.66 23.64 -29.88
CA MET A 11 -28.00 23.65 -28.57
C MET A 11 -28.12 22.29 -27.91
N MET A 12 -26.98 21.70 -27.54
CA MET A 12 -26.89 20.43 -26.83
C MET A 12 -26.33 20.63 -25.42
N CYS A 13 -26.94 19.98 -24.44
CA CYS A 13 -26.43 19.92 -23.08
C CYS A 13 -25.46 18.75 -22.91
N ARG A 14 -24.18 19.01 -22.65
CA ARG A 14 -23.18 17.93 -22.44
C ARG A 14 -23.44 17.06 -21.20
N VAL A 15 -24.15 17.60 -20.21
CA VAL A 15 -24.43 16.90 -18.94
C VAL A 15 -25.63 15.96 -19.09
N CYS A 16 -26.64 16.39 -19.85
CA CYS A 16 -27.86 15.63 -20.03
C CYS A 16 -27.88 14.78 -21.31
N ASP A 17 -26.93 15.05 -22.21
CA ASP A 17 -26.82 14.49 -23.57
C ASP A 17 -28.12 14.63 -24.36
N CYS A 18 -28.71 15.83 -24.32
CA CYS A 18 -29.98 16.11 -24.96
C CYS A 18 -30.00 17.49 -25.62
N ARG A 19 -30.87 17.63 -26.63
CA ARG A 19 -31.15 18.91 -27.29
C ARG A 19 -31.97 19.80 -26.36
N VAL A 20 -31.60 21.07 -26.29
CA VAL A 20 -32.31 22.10 -25.54
C VAL A 20 -32.78 23.16 -26.52
N ALA A 21 -34.06 23.55 -26.42
CA ALA A 21 -34.60 24.64 -27.23
C ALA A 21 -33.95 25.95 -26.76
N TRP A 22 -33.14 26.55 -27.62
CA TRP A 22 -32.31 27.70 -27.29
C TRP A 22 -32.96 29.04 -27.64
N GLU A 23 -34.04 29.02 -28.40
CA GLU A 23 -34.76 30.21 -28.90
C GLU A 23 -35.35 31.05 -27.76
N ARG A 24 -35.61 30.43 -26.61
CA ARG A 24 -36.14 31.10 -25.41
C ARG A 24 -35.22 30.85 -24.23
N LYS A 25 -34.67 31.94 -23.68
CA LYS A 25 -33.80 31.89 -22.50
C LYS A 25 -34.46 31.14 -21.32
N SER A 26 -35.75 31.38 -21.09
CA SER A 26 -36.51 30.71 -20.02
C SER A 26 -36.51 29.19 -20.10
N VAL A 27 -36.47 28.61 -21.29
CA VAL A 27 -36.41 27.15 -21.49
C VAL A 27 -35.03 26.59 -21.12
N VAL A 28 -33.97 27.34 -21.43
CA VAL A 28 -32.59 26.98 -21.06
C VAL A 28 -32.40 27.09 -19.54
N ASP A 29 -32.93 28.15 -18.93
CA ASP A 29 -32.89 28.36 -17.48
C ASP A 29 -33.67 27.24 -16.75
N LEU A 30 -34.88 26.92 -17.21
CA LEU A 30 -35.68 25.82 -16.66
C LEU A 30 -34.97 24.46 -16.79
N HIS A 31 -34.28 24.21 -17.91
CA HIS A 31 -33.47 23.00 -18.06
C HIS A 31 -32.33 22.95 -17.03
N CYS A 32 -31.57 24.04 -16.87
CA CYS A 32 -30.49 24.13 -15.88
C CYS A 32 -30.98 23.90 -14.45
N ASP A 33 -32.18 24.42 -14.15
CA ASP A 33 -32.75 24.33 -12.82
C ASP A 33 -33.48 23.03 -12.51
N SER A 34 -33.76 22.24 -13.54
CA SER A 34 -34.36 20.91 -13.39
C SER A 34 -33.53 20.01 -12.47
N ASN A 35 -34.23 19.27 -11.60
CA ASN A 35 -33.59 18.31 -10.68
C ASN A 35 -32.81 17.23 -11.44
N ALA A 36 -33.29 16.82 -12.62
CA ALA A 36 -32.59 15.84 -13.47
C ALA A 36 -31.20 16.34 -13.91
N HIS A 37 -31.10 17.61 -14.33
CA HIS A 37 -29.83 18.22 -14.69
C HIS A 37 -28.88 18.32 -13.49
N LYS A 38 -29.38 18.81 -12.35
CA LYS A 38 -28.58 18.97 -11.12
C LYS A 38 -28.02 17.62 -10.63
N GLN A 39 -28.83 16.57 -10.64
CA GLN A 39 -28.40 15.22 -10.27
C GLN A 39 -27.36 14.64 -11.25
N LYS A 40 -27.57 14.75 -12.57
CA LYS A 40 -26.59 14.28 -13.56
C LYS A 40 -25.28 15.05 -13.48
N LYS A 41 -25.34 16.35 -13.21
CA LYS A 41 -24.15 17.20 -13.03
C LYS A 41 -23.32 16.78 -11.82
N GLU A 42 -23.98 16.42 -10.72
CA GLU A 42 -23.29 15.97 -9.52
C GLU A 42 -22.65 14.58 -9.71
N LYS A 43 -23.36 13.67 -10.39
CA LYS A 43 -22.80 12.37 -10.80
C LYS A 43 -21.60 12.51 -11.74
N ASP A 44 -21.68 13.39 -12.74
CA ASP A 44 -20.56 13.64 -13.67
C ASP A 44 -19.33 14.22 -12.94
N LYS A 45 -19.52 15.06 -11.92
CA LYS A 45 -18.41 15.53 -11.06
C LYS A 45 -17.77 14.39 -10.26
N GLN A 46 -18.58 13.54 -9.64
CA GLN A 46 -18.10 12.39 -8.87
C GLN A 46 -17.38 11.38 -9.77
N ASP A 47 -17.94 11.08 -10.94
CA ASP A 47 -17.33 10.19 -11.93
C ASP A 47 -16.02 10.76 -12.48
N ARG A 48 -15.96 12.06 -12.77
CA ARG A 48 -14.71 12.71 -13.21
C ARG A 48 -13.64 12.74 -12.13
N ALA A 49 -14.02 12.83 -10.85
CA ALA A 49 -13.07 12.71 -9.75
C ALA A 49 -12.49 11.28 -9.67
N ASN A 50 -13.34 10.26 -9.87
CA ASN A 50 -12.94 8.86 -9.84
C ASN A 50 -12.22 8.38 -11.12
N LYS A 51 -12.52 9.00 -12.28
CA LYS A 51 -11.94 8.66 -13.61
C LYS A 51 -10.76 9.53 -14.02
N ARG A 52 -10.18 10.35 -13.13
CA ARG A 52 -8.92 11.05 -13.48
C ARG A 52 -7.87 10.00 -13.78
N GLN A 53 -7.39 9.95 -15.03
CA GLN A 53 -6.17 9.21 -15.35
C GLN A 53 -5.07 9.72 -14.42
N ALA A 54 -4.48 8.80 -13.65
CA ALA A 54 -3.34 9.14 -12.81
C ALA A 54 -2.21 9.64 -13.71
N SER A 55 -1.60 10.76 -13.35
CA SER A 55 -0.41 11.23 -14.06
C SER A 55 0.72 10.21 -13.92
N VAL A 56 1.68 10.23 -14.83
CA VAL A 56 2.93 9.45 -14.69
C VAL A 56 3.62 9.78 -13.36
N ALA A 57 3.58 11.04 -12.93
CA ALA A 57 4.11 11.48 -11.64
C ALA A 57 3.36 10.85 -10.45
N ASP A 58 2.03 10.82 -10.51
CA ASP A 58 1.20 10.19 -9.46
C ASP A 58 1.49 8.68 -9.35
N SER A 59 1.75 8.03 -10.50
CA SER A 59 2.07 6.61 -10.57
C SER A 59 3.44 6.32 -9.94
N PHE A 60 4.43 7.18 -10.17
CA PHE A 60 5.76 7.05 -9.57
C PHE A 60 5.73 7.22 -8.04
N GLU A 61 5.02 8.23 -7.54
CA GLU A 61 4.88 8.43 -6.10
C GLU A 61 4.15 7.28 -5.41
N ARG A 62 3.11 6.73 -6.06
CA ARG A 62 2.43 5.51 -5.56
C ARG A 62 3.36 4.30 -5.51
N ALA A 63 4.17 4.09 -6.55
CA ALA A 63 5.13 2.99 -6.58
C ALA A 63 6.21 3.14 -5.51
N LYS A 64 6.72 4.36 -5.29
CA LYS A 64 7.68 4.67 -4.24
C LYS A 64 7.12 4.39 -2.85
N LYS A 65 5.88 4.84 -2.59
CA LYS A 65 5.19 4.57 -1.33
C LYS A 65 5.00 3.06 -1.10
N ALA A 66 4.52 2.34 -2.11
CA ALA A 66 4.34 0.89 -2.01
C ALA A 66 5.67 0.15 -1.71
N LYS A 67 6.80 0.61 -2.27
CA LYS A 67 8.12 0.05 -1.96
C LYS A 67 8.50 0.25 -0.50
N ILE A 68 8.31 1.47 0.03
CA ILE A 68 8.61 1.79 1.44
C ILE A 68 7.72 0.97 2.36
N ASP A 69 6.41 0.94 2.11
CA ASP A 69 5.45 0.18 2.93
C ASP A 69 5.82 -1.31 2.96
N ARG A 70 6.27 -1.86 1.83
CA ARG A 70 6.78 -3.24 1.74
C ARG A 70 8.03 -3.46 2.57
N GLU A 71 9.02 -2.56 2.47
CA GLU A 71 10.26 -2.67 3.26
C GLU A 71 9.98 -2.62 4.77
N VAL A 72 9.06 -1.75 5.20
CA VAL A 72 8.60 -1.65 6.59
C VAL A 72 7.92 -2.95 7.03
N PHE A 73 7.00 -3.49 6.23
CA PHE A 73 6.32 -4.76 6.50
C PHE A 73 7.30 -5.94 6.63
N VAL A 74 8.28 -6.04 5.73
CA VAL A 74 9.28 -7.11 5.79
C VAL A 74 10.16 -6.96 7.02
N LYS A 75 10.63 -5.74 7.35
CA LYS A 75 11.45 -5.50 8.54
C LYS A 75 10.69 -5.87 9.82
N SER A 76 9.44 -5.42 9.95
CA SER A 76 8.62 -5.68 11.14
C SER A 76 8.30 -7.17 11.30
N THR A 77 8.03 -7.87 10.20
CA THR A 77 7.78 -9.32 10.21
C THR A 77 8.99 -10.09 10.73
N VAL A 78 10.18 -9.82 10.18
CA VAL A 78 11.41 -10.50 10.63
C VAL A 78 11.69 -10.18 12.11
N HIS A 79 11.52 -8.91 12.51
CA HIS A 79 11.71 -8.51 13.90
C HIS A 79 10.77 -9.24 14.87
N ALA A 80 9.48 -9.32 14.54
CA ALA A 80 8.49 -10.02 15.36
C ALA A 80 8.82 -11.51 15.50
N PHE A 81 9.20 -12.19 14.41
CA PHE A 81 9.57 -13.61 14.45
C PHE A 81 10.81 -13.85 15.32
N VAL A 82 11.84 -13.00 15.18
CA VAL A 82 13.06 -13.12 15.98
C VAL A 82 12.78 -12.86 17.46
N LYS A 83 12.06 -11.79 17.81
CA LYS A 83 11.70 -11.50 19.20
C LYS A 83 10.80 -12.57 19.83
N ALA A 84 9.93 -13.20 19.04
CA ALA A 84 9.09 -14.31 19.49
C ALA A 84 9.81 -15.69 19.50
N ASN A 85 11.10 -15.72 19.15
CA ASN A 85 11.89 -16.96 18.99
C ASN A 85 11.24 -17.96 18.00
N ILE A 86 10.59 -17.45 16.95
CA ILE A 86 9.97 -18.25 15.90
C ILE A 86 10.94 -18.34 14.70
N PRO A 87 11.35 -19.55 14.30
CA PRO A 87 12.26 -19.70 13.17
C PRO A 87 11.69 -19.15 11.86
N LEU A 88 12.48 -18.34 11.14
CA LEU A 88 12.05 -17.72 9.87
C LEU A 88 11.67 -18.74 8.79
N HIS A 89 12.19 -19.98 8.82
CA HIS A 89 11.79 -21.01 7.85
C HIS A 89 10.30 -21.37 7.94
N LYS A 90 9.62 -21.07 9.06
CA LYS A 90 8.18 -21.28 9.19
C LYS A 90 7.40 -20.40 8.21
N LEU A 91 7.91 -19.23 7.84
CA LEU A 91 7.32 -18.37 6.80
C LEU A 91 7.32 -19.02 5.42
N ASP A 92 8.20 -19.99 5.17
CA ASP A 92 8.26 -20.72 3.90
C ASP A 92 7.25 -21.87 3.83
N HIS A 93 6.59 -22.21 4.94
CA HIS A 93 5.61 -23.29 4.94
C HIS A 93 4.43 -22.96 4.01
N PRO A 94 4.00 -23.88 3.12
CA PRO A 94 2.95 -23.61 2.13
C PRO A 94 1.65 -23.07 2.72
N GLU A 95 1.15 -23.70 3.80
CA GLU A 95 -0.06 -23.23 4.49
C GLU A 95 0.09 -21.82 5.08
N MET A 96 1.30 -21.48 5.54
CA MET A 96 1.56 -20.17 6.12
C MET A 96 1.64 -19.10 5.02
N ARG A 97 2.26 -19.41 3.87
CA ARG A 97 2.22 -18.54 2.68
C ARG A 97 0.82 -18.35 2.13
N LYS A 98 0.02 -19.42 2.09
CA LYS A 98 -1.39 -19.37 1.66
C LYS A 98 -2.22 -18.49 2.60
N TRP A 99 -2.06 -18.67 3.91
CA TRP A 99 -2.72 -17.85 4.91
C TRP A 99 -2.33 -16.38 4.78
N LEU A 100 -1.03 -16.07 4.69
CA LEU A 100 -0.53 -14.70 4.47
C LEU A 100 -1.17 -14.08 3.22
N LYS A 101 -1.13 -14.78 2.08
CA LYS A 101 -1.69 -14.28 0.82
C LYS A 101 -3.18 -13.98 0.90
N ASN A 102 -3.94 -14.76 1.67
CA ASN A 102 -5.39 -14.60 1.80
C ASN A 102 -5.80 -13.44 2.72
N TYR A 103 -5.05 -13.22 3.81
CA TYR A 103 -5.46 -12.29 4.86
C TYR A 103 -4.61 -11.01 4.93
N MET A 104 -3.45 -10.98 4.27
CA MET A 104 -2.53 -9.84 4.27
C MET A 104 -2.26 -9.38 2.83
N PRO A 105 -2.93 -8.33 2.35
CA PRO A 105 -2.67 -7.74 1.05
C PRO A 105 -1.19 -7.31 0.93
N GLY A 106 -0.52 -7.70 -0.15
CA GLY A 106 0.91 -7.39 -0.37
C GLY A 106 1.91 -8.35 0.29
N SER A 107 1.44 -9.32 1.08
CA SER A 107 2.31 -10.36 1.67
C SER A 107 2.76 -11.44 0.67
N GLY A 108 2.09 -11.52 -0.50
CA GLY A 108 2.44 -12.47 -1.56
C GLY A 108 3.88 -12.31 -2.07
N ASP A 109 4.43 -11.10 -1.94
CA ASP A 109 5.80 -10.77 -2.34
C ASP A 109 6.81 -10.92 -1.19
N LEU A 110 6.43 -11.58 -0.08
CA LEU A 110 7.34 -11.85 1.03
C LEU A 110 8.49 -12.77 0.55
N PRO A 111 9.76 -12.34 0.65
CA PRO A 111 10.89 -13.15 0.24
C PRO A 111 11.01 -14.48 1.01
N GLY A 112 11.77 -15.43 0.46
CA GLY A 112 12.11 -16.68 1.15
C GLY A 112 12.92 -16.46 2.42
N SER A 113 12.82 -17.38 3.38
CA SER A 113 13.52 -17.23 4.67
C SER A 113 15.04 -17.12 4.54
N ALA A 114 15.66 -17.73 3.52
CA ALA A 114 17.08 -17.58 3.24
C ALA A 114 17.45 -16.12 2.94
N TRP A 115 16.65 -15.46 2.09
CA TRP A 115 16.87 -14.06 1.74
C TRP A 115 16.61 -13.13 2.93
N LEU A 116 15.56 -13.40 3.72
CA LEU A 116 15.26 -12.67 4.95
C LEU A 116 16.43 -12.76 5.96
N ARG A 117 17.02 -13.94 6.11
CA ARG A 117 18.22 -14.15 6.95
C ARG A 117 19.42 -13.34 6.46
N SER A 118 19.67 -13.30 5.16
CA SER A 118 20.86 -12.60 4.63
C SER A 118 20.71 -11.08 4.66
N HIS A 119 19.52 -10.53 4.40
CA HIS A 119 19.34 -9.08 4.20
C HIS A 119 18.75 -8.32 5.39
N TYR A 120 17.92 -8.95 6.22
CA TYR A 120 17.20 -8.28 7.30
C TYR A 120 17.70 -8.67 8.69
N LEU A 121 18.12 -9.93 8.89
CA LEU A 121 18.65 -10.38 10.18
C LEU A 121 19.88 -9.58 10.64
N PRO A 122 20.88 -9.24 9.79
CA PRO A 122 22.02 -8.45 10.21
C PRO A 122 21.63 -7.04 10.66
N LYS A 123 20.62 -6.44 10.01
CA LYS A 123 20.11 -5.10 10.37
C LYS A 123 19.45 -5.13 11.74
N ILE A 124 18.60 -6.13 11.99
CA ILE A 124 17.92 -6.29 13.28
C ILE A 124 18.92 -6.61 14.39
N LYS A 125 19.95 -7.42 14.09
CA LYS A 125 21.03 -7.69 15.03
C LYS A 125 21.79 -6.41 15.40
N ALA A 126 22.13 -5.56 14.43
CA ALA A 126 22.81 -4.30 14.71
C ALA A 126 21.98 -3.39 15.63
N ASP A 127 20.67 -3.25 15.35
CA ASP A 127 19.74 -2.49 16.19
C ASP A 127 19.69 -3.07 17.63
N TYR A 128 19.69 -4.40 17.77
CA TYR A 128 19.70 -5.10 19.06
C TYR A 128 21.03 -4.99 19.81
N ASP A 129 22.16 -5.07 19.11
CA ASP A 129 23.49 -4.96 19.70
C ASP A 129 23.71 -3.55 20.28
N GLU A 130 23.13 -2.52 19.66
CA GLU A 130 23.14 -1.14 20.19
C GLU A 130 22.27 -1.01 21.45
N GLU A 131 21.04 -1.54 21.44
CA GLU A 131 20.15 -1.62 22.60
C GLU A 131 20.82 -2.35 23.78
N LEU A 132 21.51 -3.46 23.48
CA LEU A 132 22.24 -4.25 24.47
C LEU A 132 23.42 -3.47 25.04
N LYS A 133 24.22 -2.79 24.20
CA LYS A 133 25.35 -1.97 24.66
C LYS A 133 24.91 -0.86 25.61
N GLU A 134 23.83 -0.17 25.28
CA GLU A 134 23.27 0.87 26.16
C GLU A 134 22.73 0.26 27.46
N THR A 135 22.11 -0.91 27.41
CA THR A 135 21.64 -1.62 28.60
C THR A 135 22.78 -2.05 29.52
N LEU A 136 23.92 -2.45 28.96
CA LEU A 136 25.09 -2.91 29.70
C LEU A 136 25.99 -1.78 30.20
N LYS A 137 25.83 -0.56 29.67
CA LYS A 137 26.65 0.60 30.00
C LYS A 137 26.63 0.90 31.50
N GLY A 138 27.82 0.96 32.10
CA GLY A 138 27.99 1.25 33.53
C GLY A 138 27.62 0.11 34.48
N ARG A 139 27.28 -1.08 33.97
CA ARG A 139 26.97 -2.26 34.79
C ARG A 139 28.17 -3.20 34.86
N LYS A 140 28.34 -3.88 36.00
CA LYS A 140 29.30 -4.99 36.11
C LYS A 140 28.71 -6.21 35.40
N VAL A 141 29.44 -6.77 34.45
CA VAL A 141 29.01 -7.93 33.65
C VAL A 141 29.85 -9.13 34.05
N VAL A 142 29.19 -10.28 34.23
CA VAL A 142 29.85 -11.58 34.40
C VAL A 142 29.44 -12.45 33.20
N VAL A 143 30.43 -13.06 32.54
CA VAL A 143 30.20 -13.98 31.43
C VAL A 143 30.37 -15.40 31.98
N LEU A 144 29.28 -16.17 31.93
CA LEU A 144 29.30 -17.59 32.26
C LEU A 144 29.33 -18.35 30.93
N THR A 145 30.36 -19.15 30.74
CA THR A 145 30.52 -19.98 29.54
C THR A 145 30.25 -21.42 29.93
N ASP A 146 29.25 -22.03 29.29
CA ASP A 146 28.94 -23.46 29.45
C ASP A 146 29.53 -24.23 28.27
N GLU A 147 30.50 -25.10 28.55
CA GLU A 147 31.11 -25.97 27.54
C GLU A 147 30.28 -27.25 27.40
N THR A 148 29.16 -27.17 26.67
CA THR A 148 28.38 -28.35 26.32
C THR A 148 28.99 -29.05 25.11
N THR A 149 29.51 -30.26 25.30
CA THR A 149 29.89 -31.13 24.18
C THR A 149 28.63 -31.76 23.58
N ASN A 150 28.48 -31.74 22.26
CA ASN A 150 27.37 -32.46 21.63
C ASN A 150 27.55 -33.99 21.83
N ARG A 151 26.48 -34.77 21.64
CA ARG A 151 26.51 -36.25 21.82
C ARG A 151 27.56 -36.95 20.93
N LYS A 152 28.09 -36.27 19.91
CA LYS A 152 29.09 -36.80 18.97
C LYS A 152 30.54 -36.43 19.35
N GLY A 153 30.75 -35.58 20.35
CA GLY A 153 32.09 -35.13 20.74
C GLY A 153 32.71 -34.11 19.77
N ASP A 154 31.95 -33.65 18.77
CA ASP A 154 32.43 -32.61 17.87
C ASP A 154 32.34 -31.25 18.60
N PRO A 155 33.37 -30.40 18.55
CA PRO A 155 33.25 -29.03 19.03
C PRO A 155 32.13 -28.33 18.24
N ALA A 156 31.23 -27.66 18.96
CA ALA A 156 30.11 -26.91 18.39
C ALA A 156 30.58 -25.66 17.64
#